data_AF-A0A831L839-F1
#
_entry.id   AF-A0A831L839-F1
#
_cell.length_a   1.000
_cell.length_b   1.000
_cell.length_c   1.000
_cell.angle_alpha   90.00
_cell.angle_beta   90.00
_cell.angle_gamma   90.00
#
_symmetry.space_group_name_H-M   'P 1'
#
loop_
_entity.id
_entity.type
_entity.pdbx_description
1 polymer ?
#
loop_
_entity_poly.entity_id
_entity_poly.type
_entity_poly.pdbx_seq_one_letter_code
_entity_poly.pdbx_strand_id
1 'polypeptide(L)' 'MSQVVRIQEDARDIALKYGPTISEGIRVMEHTLRRQKRTLDIEDIRAVIREELESFGRY' A
#
# COMPACT_ATOMS: atom_id res chain seq x y z
N MET A 1 25.15 13.94 -9.87
CA MET A 1 25.88 12.66 -9.79
C MET A 1 24.86 11.54 -9.95
N SER A 2 25.08 10.60 -10.87
CA SER A 2 24.21 9.43 -11.02
C SER A 2 24.70 8.31 -10.10
N GLN A 3 23.81 7.74 -9.29
CA GLN A 3 24.12 6.55 -8.46
C GLN A 3 23.71 5.29 -9.23
N VAL A 4 24.67 4.38 -9.41
CA VAL A 4 24.43 3.07 -10.04
C VAL A 4 24.05 2.08 -8.95
N VAL A 5 22.83 1.56 -9.02
CA VAL A 5 22.31 0.57 -8.07
C VAL A 5 22.14 -0.77 -8.79
N ARG A 6 22.72 -1.83 -8.25
CA ARG A 6 22.47 -3.20 -8.74
C ARG A 6 21.16 -3.69 -8.15
N ILE A 7 20.24 -4.04 -9.02
CA ILE A 7 18.94 -4.61 -8.68
C ILE A 7 18.89 -6.05 -9.18
N GLN A 8 18.19 -6.89 -8.42
CA GLN A 8 17.88 -8.26 -8.87
C GLN A 8 16.97 -8.18 -10.11
N GLU A 9 17.09 -9.15 -11.02
CA GLU A 9 16.31 -9.17 -12.26
C GLU A 9 14.80 -9.19 -11.98
N ASP A 10 14.37 -9.99 -11.01
CA ASP A 10 12.96 -10.03 -10.58
C ASP A 10 12.45 -8.65 -10.13
N ALA A 11 13.27 -7.89 -9.40
CA ALA A 11 12.90 -6.56 -8.92
C ALA A 11 12.77 -5.55 -10.08
N ARG A 12 13.62 -5.69 -11.11
CA ARG A 12 13.53 -4.89 -12.34
C ARG A 12 12.23 -5.18 -13.08
N ASP A 13 11.90 -6.45 -13.27
CA ASP A 13 10.71 -6.87 -14.00
C ASP A 13 9.43 -6.49 -13.27
N ILE A 14 9.42 -6.57 -11.94
CA ILE A 14 8.32 -6.06 -11.11
C ILE A 14 8.17 -4.55 -11.31
N ALA A 15 9.24 -3.76 -11.22
CA ALA A 15 9.15 -2.31 -11.39
C ALA A 15 8.60 -1.93 -12.77
N LEU A 16 9.02 -2.62 -13.83
CA LEU A 16 8.55 -2.35 -15.20
C LEU A 16 7.06 -2.67 -15.42
N LYS A 17 6.43 -3.48 -14.56
CA LYS A 17 4.97 -3.66 -14.58
C LYS A 17 4.21 -2.41 -14.12
N TYR A 18 4.85 -1.54 -13.35
CA TYR A 18 4.25 -0.32 -12.82
C TYR A 18 4.57 0.96 -13.62
N GLY A 19 5.42 0.88 -14.65
CA GLY A 19 5.73 2.01 -15.53
C GLY A 19 6.74 1.68 -16.64
N PRO A 20 6.83 2.53 -17.68
CA PRO A 20 7.70 2.31 -18.84
C PRO A 20 9.20 2.41 -18.53
N THR A 21 9.58 2.96 -17.37
CA THR A 21 10.95 3.00 -16.88
C THR A 21 11.04 2.50 -15.44
N ILE A 22 12.22 2.00 -15.03
CA ILE A 22 12.45 1.52 -13.66
C ILE A 22 12.17 2.62 -12.64
N SER A 23 12.64 3.84 -12.88
CA SER A 23 12.44 4.97 -11.97
C SER A 23 10.97 5.35 -11.81
N GLU A 24 10.21 5.29 -12.91
CA GLU A 24 8.77 5.56 -12.89
C GLU A 24 8.00 4.46 -12.17
N GLY A 25 8.32 3.19 -12.46
CA GLY A 25 7.76 2.03 -11.77
C GLY A 25 7.97 2.10 -10.25
N ILE A 26 9.20 2.39 -9.81
CA ILE A 26 9.53 2.56 -8.39
C ILE A 26 8.71 3.71 -7.77
N ARG A 27 8.55 4.83 -8.47
CA ARG A 27 7.77 5.98 -7.97
C ARG A 27 6.29 5.64 -7.81
N VAL A 28 5.71 4.92 -8.76
CA VAL A 28 4.32 4.46 -8.70
C VAL A 28 4.13 3.45 -7.55
N MET A 29 5.09 2.53 -7.38
CA MET A 29 5.11 1.59 -6.27
C MET A 29 5.16 2.31 -4.92
N GLU A 30 6.05 3.30 -4.75
CA GLU A 30 6.14 4.10 -3.52
C GLU A 30 4.82 4.82 -3.23
N HIS A 31 4.23 5.47 -4.23
CA HIS A 31 2.97 6.18 -4.06
C HIS A 31 1.83 5.22 -3.67
N THR A 32 1.80 4.03 -4.26
CA THR A 32 0.82 2.98 -3.92
C THR A 32 0.98 2.51 -2.48
N LEU A 33 2.21 2.24 -2.05
CA LEU A 33 2.51 1.86 -0.66
C LEU A 33 2.17 2.98 0.33
N ARG A 34 2.44 4.24 -0.01
CA ARG A 34 2.04 5.40 0.82
C ARG A 34 0.53 5.54 0.94
N ARG A 35 -0.22 5.28 -0.14
CA ARG A 35 -1.70 5.27 -0.11
C ARG A 35 -2.25 4.12 0.73
N GLN A 36 -1.63 2.95 0.67
CA GLN A 36 -2.01 1.79 1.49
C GLN A 36 -1.60 1.94 2.96
N LYS A 37 -0.55 2.73 3.24
CA LYS A 37 -0.21 3.19 4.60
C LYS A 37 -1.22 4.20 5.18
N ARG A 38 -2.48 4.20 4.72
CA ARG A 38 -3.57 4.59 5.60
C ARG A 38 -3.54 3.59 6.76
N THR A 39 -2.95 4.02 7.86
CA THR A 39 -3.08 3.36 9.15
C THR A 39 -4.56 3.11 9.34
N LEU A 40 -4.98 1.84 9.34
CA LEU A 40 -6.30 1.49 9.84
C LEU A 40 -6.33 2.03 11.26
N ASP A 41 -7.12 3.07 11.49
CA ASP A 41 -7.25 3.64 12.82
C ASP A 41 -7.93 2.58 13.69
N ILE A 42 -7.32 2.24 14.81
CA ILE A 42 -7.87 1.27 15.74
C ILE A 42 -9.24 1.76 16.26
N GLU A 43 -9.44 3.08 16.33
CA GLU A 43 -10.74 3.66 16.68
C GLU A 43 -11.79 3.44 15.58
N ASP A 44 -11.42 3.53 14.30
CA ASP A 44 -12.33 3.22 13.18
C ASP A 44 -12.74 1.74 13.22
N ILE A 45 -11.79 0.84 13.48
CA ILE A 45 -12.07 -0.59 13.64
C ILE A 45 -13.01 -0.82 14.83
N ARG A 46 -12.77 -0.15 15.97
CA ARG A 46 -13.59 -0.30 17.17
C ARG A 46 -15.01 0.24 16.97
N ALA A 47 -15.16 1.35 16.24
CA ALA A 47 -16.45 1.92 15.91
C ALA A 47 -17.29 0.94 15.08
N VAL A 48 -16.70 0.37 14.03
CA VAL A 48 -17.37 -0.63 13.18
C VAL A 48 -17.77 -1.87 13.99
N ILE A 49 -16.85 -2.43 14.80
CA ILE A 49 -17.17 -3.61 15.63
C ILE A 49 -18.28 -3.31 16.64
N ARG A 50 -18.29 -2.11 17.24
CA ARG A 50 -19.34 -1.71 18.19
C ARG A 50 -20.70 -1.60 17.49
N GLU A 51 -20.76 -0.98 16.32
CA GLU A 51 -21.99 -0.84 15.54
C GLU A 51 -22.58 -2.21 15.18
N GLU A 52 -21.72 -3.15 14.74
CA GLU A 52 -22.12 -4.53 14.47
C GLU A 52 -22.67 -5.21 15.74
N LEU A 53 -21.95 -5.14 16.87
CA LEU A 53 -22.40 -5.73 18.14
C LEU A 53 -23.70 -5.11 18.66
N GLU A 54 -23.90 -3.80 18.51
CA GLU A 54 -25.14 -3.12 18.86
C GLU A 54 -26.30 -3.53 17.95
N SER A 55 -26.03 -3.82 16.67
CA SER A 55 -27.03 -4.36 15.75
C SER A 55 -27.48 -5.77 16.13
N PHE A 56 -26.56 -6.61 16.64
CA PHE A 56 -26.87 -7.95 17.13
C PHE A 56 -27.60 -7.93 18.48
N GLY A 57 -27.35 -6.93 19.34
CA GLY A 57 -28.02 -6.80 20.64
C GLY A 57 -29.43 -6.19 20.59
N ARG A 58 -29.91 -5.74 19.42
CA ARG A 58 -31.26 -5.16 19.22
C ARG A 58 -32.32 -6.18 18.77
N TYR A 59 -32.03 -7.48 18.82
CA TYR A 59 -33.01 -8.56 18.65
C TYR A 59 -33.16 -9.38 19.92
#